data_AF-A0A934Z109-F1
#
_entry.id   AF-A0A934Z109-F1
#
_cell.length_a   1.000
_cell.length_b   1.000
_cell.length_c   1.000
_cell.angle_alpha   90.00
_cell.angle_beta   90.00
_cell.angle_gamma   90.00
#
_symmetry.space_group_name_H-M   'P 1'
#
loop_
_entity.id
_entity.type
_entity.pdbx_description
1 polymer ?
#
loop_
_entity_poly.entity_id
_entity_poly.type
_entity_poly.pdbx_seq_one_letter_code
_entity_poly.pdbx_strand_id
1 'polypeptide(L)'
;MEKERELHALKSRFVAMASHEFRTPLSTMRKQCGSIGRYTEEASDEKVDKHIGRIRNKVREMTAMLNEFLSLERIEQGQVQCNPSTFDIVVSVLN
;
A
#
# COMPACT_ATOMS: atom_id res chain seq x y z
N MET A 1 27.98 -8.29 17.64
CA MET A 1 26.83 -8.70 18.47
C MET A 1 25.81 -7.57 18.64
N GLU A 2 26.19 -6.38 19.12
CA GLU A 2 25.25 -5.26 19.31
C GLU A 2 24.60 -4.78 18.00
N LYS A 3 25.42 -4.49 16.97
CA LYS A 3 24.96 -4.06 15.65
C LYS A 3 24.04 -5.06 14.93
N GLU A 4 24.23 -6.35 15.19
CA GLU A 4 23.40 -7.43 14.64
C GLU A 4 22.04 -7.50 15.35
N ARG A 5 22.03 -7.31 16.69
CA ARG A 5 20.79 -7.18 17.47
C ARG A 5 19.98 -5.95 17.09
N GLU A 6 20.64 -4.82 16.88
CA GLU A 6 20.00 -3.58 16.39
C GLU A 6 19.34 -3.79 15.02
N LEU A 7 20.06 -4.42 14.08
CA LEU A 7 19.54 -4.73 12.75
C LEU A 7 18.32 -5.67 12.82
N HIS A 8 18.39 -6.71 13.66
CA HIS A 8 17.29 -7.64 13.85
C HIS A 8 16.06 -6.95 14.48
N ALA A 9 16.26 -6.07 15.46
CA ALA A 9 15.20 -5.29 16.07
C ALA A 9 14.53 -4.33 15.06
N LEU A 10 15.32 -3.70 14.20
CA LEU A 10 14.82 -2.83 13.13
C LEU A 10 13.96 -3.60 12.12
N LYS A 11 14.43 -4.77 11.64
CA LYS A 11 13.64 -5.66 10.78
C LYS A 11 12.34 -6.10 11.42
N SER A 12 12.38 -6.50 12.69
CA SER A 12 11.20 -6.93 13.44
C SER A 12 10.17 -5.79 13.57
N ARG A 13 10.64 -4.58 13.88
CA ARG A 13 9.79 -3.39 13.97
C ARG A 13 9.17 -3.01 12.62
N PHE A 14 9.93 -3.12 11.54
CA PHE A 14 9.44 -2.89 10.18
C PHE A 14 8.30 -3.86 9.80
N VAL A 15 8.50 -5.17 10.03
CA VAL A 15 7.45 -6.18 9.75
C VAL A 15 6.20 -5.95 10.59
N ALA A 16 6.37 -5.59 11.87
CA ALA A 16 5.25 -5.27 12.75
C ALA A 16 4.46 -4.05 12.27
N MET A 17 5.17 -2.99 11.84
CA MET A 17 4.57 -1.79 11.26
C MET A 17 3.80 -2.11 9.98
N ALA A 18 4.42 -2.81 9.02
CA ALA A 18 3.78 -3.22 7.77
C ALA A 18 2.50 -4.04 8.02
N SER A 19 2.57 -4.98 8.97
CA SER A 19 1.42 -5.80 9.37
C SER A 19 0.28 -4.95 9.94
N HIS A 20 0.59 -3.91 10.70
CA HIS A 20 -0.40 -2.99 11.26
C HIS A 20 -1.07 -2.16 10.15
N GLU A 21 -0.27 -1.60 9.24
CA GLU A 21 -0.76 -0.82 8.10
C GLU A 21 -1.66 -1.65 7.17
N PHE A 22 -1.39 -2.95 7.00
CA PHE A 22 -2.26 -3.85 6.22
C PHE A 22 -3.59 -4.20 6.89
N ARG A 23 -3.69 -4.19 8.24
CA ARG A 23 -4.93 -4.57 8.94
C ARG A 23 -6.08 -3.62 8.63
N THR A 24 -5.80 -2.32 8.50
CA THR A 24 -6.81 -1.29 8.24
C THR A 24 -7.52 -1.45 6.88
N PRO A 25 -6.82 -1.55 5.73
CA PRO A 25 -7.46 -1.77 4.45
C PRO A 25 -8.16 -3.14 4.38
N LEU A 26 -7.59 -4.20 4.97
CA LEU A 26 -8.24 -5.51 5.07
C LEU A 26 -9.57 -5.45 5.84
N SER A 27 -9.58 -4.79 7.00
CA SER A 27 -10.80 -4.58 7.80
C SER A 27 -11.85 -3.81 7.01
N THR A 28 -11.43 -2.79 6.26
CA THR A 28 -12.31 -1.99 5.41
C THR A 28 -12.92 -2.83 4.29
N MET A 29 -12.11 -3.60 3.56
CA MET A 29 -12.59 -4.49 2.50
C MET A 29 -13.60 -5.51 3.04
N ARG A 30 -13.29 -6.15 4.17
CA ARG A 30 -14.21 -7.09 4.83
C ARG A 30 -15.55 -6.44 5.17
N LYS A 31 -15.54 -5.21 5.71
CA LYS A 31 -16.77 -4.45 5.99
C LYS A 31 -17.57 -4.15 4.71
N GLN A 32 -16.90 -3.82 3.60
CA GLN A 32 -17.58 -3.59 2.32
C GLN A 32 -18.20 -4.89 1.79
N CYS A 33 -17.47 -6.01 1.78
CA CYS A 33 -18.00 -7.31 1.36
C CYS A 33 -19.21 -7.75 2.20
N GLY A 34 -19.13 -7.60 3.52
CA GLY A 34 -20.25 -7.90 4.41
C GLY A 34 -21.45 -6.95 4.23
N SER A 35 -21.24 -5.76 3.67
CA SER A 35 -22.34 -4.85 3.31
C SER A 35 -23.00 -5.25 2.00
N ILE A 36 -22.20 -5.70 1.01
CA ILE A 36 -22.71 -6.24 -0.24
C ILE A 36 -23.57 -7.49 0.01
N GLY A 37 -23.10 -8.42 0.85
CA GLY A 37 -23.84 -9.65 1.17
C GLY A 37 -25.17 -9.45 1.91
N ARG A 38 -25.50 -8.22 2.34
CA ARG A 38 -26.81 -7.88 2.96
C ARG A 38 -27.83 -7.34 1.96
N TYR A 39 -27.44 -7.15 0.71
CA TYR A 39 -28.37 -6.72 -0.33
C TYR A 39 -29.22 -7.90 -0.81
N THR A 40 -30.54 -7.69 -0.86
CA THR A 40 -31.50 -8.56 -1.56
C THR A 40 -31.53 -8.20 -3.05
N GLU A 41 -32.25 -8.98 -3.88
CA GLU A 41 -32.35 -8.81 -5.34
C GLU A 41 -32.78 -7.39 -5.80
N GLU A 42 -33.35 -6.56 -4.91
CA GLU A 42 -33.78 -5.18 -5.19
C GLU A 42 -32.74 -4.09 -4.88
N ALA A 43 -31.52 -4.44 -4.46
CA ALA A 43 -30.52 -3.41 -4.24
C ALA A 43 -30.10 -2.76 -5.56
N SER A 44 -30.10 -1.42 -5.60
CA SER A 44 -29.63 -0.72 -6.79
C SER A 44 -28.16 -1.06 -7.06
N ASP A 45 -27.86 -1.42 -8.31
CA ASP A 45 -26.51 -1.72 -8.79
C ASP A 45 -25.50 -0.66 -8.35
N GLU A 46 -25.94 0.61 -8.28
CA GLU A 46 -25.15 1.74 -7.79
C GLU A 46 -24.60 1.57 -6.36
N LYS A 47 -25.37 0.98 -5.43
CA LYS A 47 -24.92 0.74 -4.06
C LYS A 47 -23.83 -0.33 -4.04
N VAL A 48 -24.02 -1.41 -4.79
CA VAL A 48 -23.04 -2.49 -4.93
C VAL A 48 -21.75 -1.95 -5.56
N ASP A 49 -21.86 -1.19 -6.65
CA ASP A 49 -20.74 -0.56 -7.34
C ASP A 49 -19.95 0.38 -6.43
N LYS A 50 -20.63 1.15 -5.58
CA LYS A 50 -19.97 2.00 -4.59
C LYS A 50 -19.12 1.20 -3.60
N HIS A 51 -19.63 0.06 -3.12
CA HIS A 51 -18.87 -0.83 -2.25
C HIS A 51 -17.69 -1.47 -2.97
N ILE A 52 -17.88 -1.95 -4.20
CA ILE A 52 -16.81 -2.48 -5.05
C ILE A 52 -15.73 -1.43 -5.31
N GLY A 53 -16.11 -0.18 -5.61
CA GLY A 53 -15.18 0.92 -5.80
C GLY A 53 -14.30 1.17 -4.57
N ARG A 54 -14.90 1.14 -3.36
CA ARG A 54 -14.15 1.25 -2.10
C ARG A 54 -13.18 0.08 -1.89
N ILE A 55 -13.60 -1.15 -2.24
CA ILE A 55 -12.71 -2.32 -2.18
C ILE A 55 -11.52 -2.13 -3.12
N ARG A 56 -11.77 -1.77 -4.38
CA ARG A 56 -10.71 -1.51 -5.38
C ARG A 56 -9.70 -0.46 -4.90
N ASN A 57 -10.18 0.63 -4.29
CA ASN A 57 -9.29 1.65 -3.73
C ASN A 57 -8.41 1.09 -2.61
N LYS A 58 -8.96 0.28 -1.71
CA LYS A 58 -8.18 -0.34 -0.62
C LYS A 58 -7.19 -1.40 -1.12
N VAL A 59 -7.51 -2.11 -2.20
CA VAL A 59 -6.54 -2.98 -2.89
C VAL A 59 -5.39 -2.15 -3.46
N ARG A 60 -5.66 -1.04 -4.15
CA ARG A 60 -4.61 -0.15 -4.68
C ARG A 60 -3.70 0.39 -3.57
N GLU A 61 -4.26 0.82 -2.45
CA GLU A 61 -3.48 1.27 -1.29
C GLU A 61 -2.56 0.16 -0.77
N MET A 62 -3.04 -1.08 -0.66
CA MET A 62 -2.19 -2.22 -0.26
C MET A 62 -1.08 -2.50 -1.28
N THR A 63 -1.38 -2.44 -2.57
CA THR A 63 -0.37 -2.60 -3.62
C THR A 63 0.69 -1.50 -3.56
N ALA A 64 0.31 -0.25 -3.31
CA ALA A 64 1.25 0.85 -3.14
C ALA A 64 2.19 0.64 -1.95
N MET A 65 1.66 0.23 -0.79
CA MET A 65 2.47 -0.10 0.39
C MET A 65 3.44 -1.25 0.12
N LEU A 66 3.01 -2.31 -0.59
CA LEU A 66 3.91 -3.40 -1.00
C LEU A 66 5.05 -2.91 -1.90
N ASN A 67 4.74 -2.04 -2.86
CA ASN A 67 5.75 -1.46 -3.74
C ASN A 67 6.74 -0.57 -2.98
N GLU A 68 6.28 0.16 -1.97
CA GLU A 68 7.14 0.96 -1.10
C GLU A 68 8.13 0.08 -0.33
N PHE A 69 7.66 -1.06 0.20
CA PHE A 69 8.54 -2.03 0.88
C PHE A 69 9.55 -2.68 -0.06
N LEU A 70 9.14 -3.07 -1.27
CA LEU A 70 10.06 -3.58 -2.30
C LEU A 70 11.09 -2.54 -2.72
N SER A 71 10.69 -1.26 -2.77
CA SER A 71 11.61 -0.16 -3.07
C SER A 71 12.65 0.02 -1.97
N LEU A 72 12.23 -0.06 -0.70
CA LEU A 72 13.13 -0.01 0.44
C LEU A 72 14.12 -1.19 0.44
N GLU A 73 13.66 -2.40 0.16
CA GLU A 73 14.54 -3.58 0.02
C GLU A 73 15.59 -3.38 -1.07
N ARG A 74 15.21 -2.85 -2.25
CA ARG A 74 16.15 -2.54 -3.33
C ARG A 74 17.20 -1.50 -2.92
N ILE A 75 16.82 -0.50 -2.11
CA ILE A 75 17.75 0.49 -1.56
C ILE A 75 18.75 -0.20 -0.62
N GLU A 76 18.28 -1.03 0.31
CA GLU A 76 19.14 -1.76 1.25
C GLU A 76 20.12 -2.70 0.54
N GLN A 77 19.71 -3.33 -0.56
CA GLN A 77 20.55 -4.20 -1.37
C GLN A 77 21.53 -3.43 -2.29
N GLY A 78 21.50 -2.09 -2.29
CA GLY A 78 22.31 -1.25 -3.18
C GLY A 78 21.95 -1.39 -4.66
N GLN A 79 20.74 -1.87 -4.97
CA GLN A 79 20.28 -2.14 -6.34
C GLN A 79 19.63 -0.92 -7.02
N VAL A 80 19.57 0.22 -6.34
CA VAL A 80 19.03 1.45 -6.92
C VAL A 80 20.12 2.14 -7.74
N GLN A 81 19.91 2.23 -9.05
CA GLN A 81 20.76 3.02 -9.94
C GLN A 81 20.28 4.47 -9.96
N CYS A 82 21.13 5.39 -9.51
CA CYS A 82 20.91 6.82 -9.70
C CYS A 82 21.38 7.21 -11.10
N ASN A 83 20.46 7.73 -11.92
CA ASN A 83 20.79 8.30 -13.23
C ASN A 83 20.57 9.83 -13.20
N PRO A 84 21.51 10.60 -12.62
CA PRO A 84 21.38 12.05 -12.57
C PRO A 84 21.41 12.62 -13.99
N SER A 85 20.51 13.56 -14.26
CA SER A 85 20.46 14.31 -15.51
C SER A 85 20.16 15.77 -15.22
N THR A 86 20.63 16.66 -16.10
CA THR A 86 20.21 18.06 -16.10
C THR A 86 18.82 18.16 -16.72
N PHE A 87 17.91 18.81 -16.01
CA PHE A 87 16.56 19.09 -16.48
C PHE A 87 16.14 20.50 -16.07
N ASP A 88 15.20 21.08 -16.81
CA ASP A 88 14.61 22.37 -16.47
C ASP A 88 13.45 22.15 -15.47
N ILE A 89 13.60 22.67 -14.26
CA ILE A 89 12.60 22.55 -13.19
C ILE A 89 11.27 23.20 -13.60
N VAL A 90 11.29 24.33 -14.32
CA VAL A 90 10.06 25.04 -14.73
C VAL A 90 9.26 24.19 -15.72
N VAL A 91 9.94 23.52 -16.65
CA VAL A 91 9.30 22.63 -17.62
C VAL A 91 8.78 21.34 -16.97
N SER A 92 9.48 20.81 -15.96
CA SER A 92 9.09 19.54 -15.31
C SER A 92 7.89 19.62 -14.37
N VAL A 93 7.56 20.79 -13.80
CA VAL A 93 6.46 20.94 -12.83
C VAL A 93 5.11 21.25 -13.51
N LEU A 94 5.12 21.61 -14.79
CA LEU A 94 3.93 22.00 -15.56
C LEU A 94 3.29 20.86 -16.39
N ASN A 95 3.86 19.65 -16.33
CA ASN A 95 3.31 18.42 -16.93
C ASN A 95 2.82 17.46 -15.85
#